data_AF-A0A392SQI7-F1
#
_entry.id   AF-A0A392SQI7-F1
#
_cell.length_a   1.000
_cell.length_b   1.000
_cell.length_c   1.000
_cell.angle_alpha   90.00
_cell.angle_beta   90.00
_cell.angle_gamma   90.00
#
_symmetry.space_group_name_H-M   'P 1'
#
loop_
_entity.id
_entity.type
_entity.pdbx_description
1 polymer ?
#
loop_
_entity_poly.entity_id
_entity_poly.type
_entity_poly.pdbx_seq_one_letter_code
_entity_poly.pdbx_strand_id
1 'polypeptide(L)'
;WLEELEIIFEAMECSEEGKTTFGTYVLREEANVWWKNAKMRLGPGGVAIPWAMFKREFLAKYFSVDVKNKKVVEFMELKQGNMSGRMEIETPANGSVITRQ
;
A
#
# COMPACT_ATOMS: atom_id res chain seq x y z
N TRP A 1 10.78 -5.23 5.86
CA TRP A 1 10.09 -6.52 6.14
C TRP A 1 10.27 -7.57 5.05
N LEU A 2 9.63 -7.48 3.87
CA LEU A 2 9.73 -8.56 2.87
C LEU A 2 11.17 -8.74 2.35
N GLU A 3 11.86 -7.63 2.11
CA GLU A 3 13.28 -7.62 1.72
C GLU A 3 14.19 -8.21 2.82
N GLU A 4 13.92 -7.90 4.09
CA GLU A 4 14.68 -8.47 5.21
C GLU A 4 14.50 -9.98 5.29
N LEU A 5 13.28 -10.50 5.03
CA LEU A 5 13.06 -11.94 4.95
C LEU A 5 13.81 -12.58 3.79
N GLU A 6 13.91 -11.94 2.63
CA GLU A 6 14.70 -12.45 1.50
C GLU A 6 16.18 -12.56 1.87
N ILE A 7 16.74 -11.52 2.52
CA ILE A 7 18.13 -11.54 2.99
C ILE A 7 18.36 -12.69 3.99
N ILE A 8 17.44 -12.88 4.94
CA ILE A 8 17.53 -13.98 5.91
C ILE A 8 17.44 -15.34 5.22
N PHE A 9 16.51 -15.51 4.28
CA PHE A 9 16.35 -16.78 3.56
C PHE A 9 17.56 -17.10 2.69
N GLU A 10 18.18 -16.10 2.09
CA GLU A 10 19.42 -16.24 1.35
C GLU A 10 20.57 -16.64 2.28
N ALA A 11 20.76 -15.92 3.40
CA ALA A 11 21.81 -16.21 4.38
C ALA A 11 21.66 -17.60 5.03
N MET A 12 20.43 -18.09 5.17
CA MET A 12 20.10 -19.39 5.77
C MET A 12 19.96 -20.51 4.73
N GLU A 13 20.18 -20.24 3.44
CA GLU A 13 20.01 -21.19 2.33
C GLU A 13 18.64 -21.92 2.36
N CYS A 14 17.57 -21.19 2.67
CA CYS A 14 16.24 -21.77 2.80
C CYS A 14 15.72 -22.31 1.46
N SER A 15 15.21 -23.55 1.47
CA SER A 15 14.53 -24.13 0.32
C SER A 15 13.26 -23.35 -0.04
N GLU A 16 12.87 -23.37 -1.32
CA GLU A 16 11.66 -22.69 -1.79
C GLU A 16 10.38 -23.14 -1.06
N GLU A 17 10.33 -24.40 -0.64
CA GLU A 17 9.23 -24.96 0.16
C GLU A 17 9.22 -24.42 1.59
N GLY A 18 10.41 -24.18 2.18
CA GLY A 18 10.57 -23.65 3.53
C GLY A 18 10.24 -22.16 3.63
N LYS A 19 10.57 -21.36 2.60
CA LYS A 19 10.41 -19.90 2.61
C LYS A 19 9.00 -19.44 2.97
N THR A 20 7.97 -20.02 2.34
CA THR A 20 6.57 -19.65 2.66
C THR A 20 6.20 -20.02 4.10
N THR A 21 6.66 -21.16 4.59
CA THR A 21 6.38 -21.61 5.96
C THR A 21 7.00 -20.63 6.96
N PHE A 22 8.28 -20.31 6.82
CA PHE A 22 8.97 -19.38 7.71
C PHE A 22 8.46 -17.94 7.58
N GLY A 23 8.26 -17.46 6.35
CA GLY A 23 7.81 -16.10 6.08
C GLY A 23 6.39 -15.83 6.58
N THR A 24 5.57 -16.86 6.67
CA THR A 24 4.21 -16.75 7.20
C THR A 24 4.15 -16.94 8.71
N TYR A 25 5.12 -17.64 9.31
CA TYR A 25 5.26 -17.79 10.77
C TYR A 25 5.52 -16.47 11.49
N VAL A 26 6.24 -15.55 10.85
CA VAL A 26 6.54 -14.22 11.40
C VAL A 26 5.39 -13.22 11.27
N LEU A 27 4.30 -13.56 10.56
CA LEU A 27 3.12 -12.71 10.49
C LEU A 27 2.47 -12.57 11.87
N ARG A 28 1.90 -11.39 12.12
CA ARG A 28 1.24 -11.04 13.39
C ARG A 28 -0.18 -10.57 13.12
N GLU A 29 -1.05 -10.77 14.11
CA GLU A 29 -2.38 -10.18 14.20
C GLU A 29 -3.20 -10.27 12.90
N GLU A 30 -3.63 -9.13 12.33
CA GLU A 30 -4.45 -9.05 11.12
C GLU A 30 -3.80 -9.78 9.93
N ALA A 31 -2.47 -9.68 9.78
CA ALA A 31 -1.77 -10.29 8.65
C ALA A 31 -1.77 -11.81 8.72
N ASN A 32 -1.69 -12.39 9.92
CA ASN A 32 -1.79 -13.84 10.10
C ASN A 32 -3.22 -14.32 9.80
N VAL A 33 -4.24 -13.62 10.29
CA VAL A 33 -5.65 -13.95 10.01
C VAL A 33 -5.96 -13.83 8.52
N TRP A 34 -5.49 -12.77 7.87
CA TRP A 34 -5.63 -12.59 6.42
C TRP A 34 -4.97 -13.75 5.65
N TRP A 35 -3.75 -14.12 6.00
CA TRP A 35 -3.02 -15.15 5.28
C TRP A 35 -3.70 -16.53 5.39
N LYS A 36 -4.24 -16.90 6.56
CA LYS A 36 -5.03 -18.14 6.73
C LYS A 36 -6.20 -18.20 5.76
N ASN A 37 -6.94 -17.10 5.60
CA ASN A 37 -8.06 -17.00 4.67
C ASN A 37 -7.59 -16.99 3.20
N ALA A 38 -6.52 -16.27 2.88
CA ALA A 38 -5.96 -16.23 1.53
C ALA A 38 -5.49 -17.63 1.08
N LYS A 39 -4.81 -18.37 1.97
CA LYS A 39 -4.34 -19.73 1.72
C LYS A 39 -5.48 -20.67 1.34
N MET A 40 -6.64 -20.58 1.98
CA MET A 40 -7.83 -21.38 1.63
C MET A 40 -8.37 -21.07 0.23
N ARG A 41 -8.25 -19.83 -0.24
CA ARG A 41 -8.69 -19.45 -1.60
C ARG A 41 -7.71 -19.87 -2.69
N LEU A 42 -6.42 -19.93 -2.38
CA LEU A 42 -5.36 -20.21 -3.36
C LEU A 42 -5.25 -21.70 -3.74
N GLY A 43 -5.83 -22.60 -2.96
CA GLY A 43 -5.91 -24.01 -3.29
C GLY A 43 -6.45 -24.87 -2.15
N PRO A 44 -6.84 -26.13 -2.44
CA PRO A 44 -7.28 -27.06 -1.42
C PRO A 44 -6.18 -27.26 -0.36
N GLY A 45 -6.58 -27.34 0.90
CA GLY A 45 -5.68 -27.44 2.05
C GLY A 45 -4.72 -28.62 1.90
N GLY A 46 -3.44 -28.32 1.65
CA GLY A 46 -2.41 -29.34 1.41
C GLY A 46 -1.45 -28.98 0.28
N VAL A 47 -1.87 -28.15 -0.67
CA VAL A 47 -0.96 -27.66 -1.73
C VAL A 47 0.01 -26.64 -1.13
N ALA A 48 1.31 -26.88 -1.29
CA ALA A 48 2.34 -25.94 -0.92
C ALA A 48 2.20 -24.67 -1.77
N ILE A 49 2.09 -23.51 -1.11
CA ILE A 49 2.03 -22.23 -1.82
C ILE A 49 3.46 -21.75 -2.04
N PRO A 50 3.92 -21.55 -3.29
CA PRO A 50 5.26 -21.04 -3.55
C PRO A 50 5.45 -19.64 -2.96
N TRP A 51 6.68 -19.33 -2.54
CA TRP A 51 6.99 -18.03 -1.93
C TRP A 51 6.64 -16.85 -2.83
N ALA A 52 6.89 -16.96 -4.14
CA ALA A 52 6.51 -15.95 -5.13
C ALA A 52 5.01 -15.64 -5.14
N MET A 53 4.17 -16.66 -4.93
CA MET A 53 2.72 -16.50 -4.85
C MET A 53 2.32 -15.73 -3.58
N PHE A 54 2.90 -16.10 -2.43
CA PHE A 54 2.71 -15.35 -1.17
C PHE A 54 3.07 -13.87 -1.36
N LYS A 55 4.25 -13.57 -1.90
CA LYS A 55 4.72 -12.19 -2.13
C LYS A 55 3.72 -11.38 -2.95
N ARG A 56 3.22 -11.95 -4.05
CA ARG A 56 2.26 -11.28 -4.92
C ARG A 56 0.97 -10.92 -4.17
N GLU A 57 0.40 -11.87 -3.43
CA GLU A 57 -0.83 -11.64 -2.67
C GLU A 57 -0.62 -10.66 -1.51
N PHE A 58 0.52 -10.75 -0.83
CA PHE A 58 0.89 -9.86 0.27
C PHE A 58 1.02 -8.42 -0.22
N LEU A 59 1.76 -8.20 -1.30
CA LEU A 59 1.91 -6.89 -1.92
C LEU A 59 0.57 -6.36 -2.45
N ALA A 60 -0.27 -7.20 -3.06
CA ALA A 60 -1.59 -6.79 -3.50
C ALA A 60 -2.50 -6.34 -2.34
N LYS A 61 -2.48 -7.04 -1.21
CA LYS A 61 -3.29 -6.71 -0.03
C LYS A 61 -2.85 -5.42 0.64
N TYR A 62 -1.54 -5.27 0.89
CA TYR A 62 -1.03 -4.17 1.72
C TYR A 62 -0.56 -2.98 0.89
N PHE A 63 0.12 -3.20 -0.24
CA PHE A 63 0.66 -2.12 -1.07
C PHE A 63 -0.29 -1.62 -2.17
N SER A 64 -1.30 -2.40 -2.61
CA SER A 64 -2.29 -1.85 -3.56
C SER A 64 -3.19 -0.79 -2.93
N VAL A 65 -3.36 -0.84 -1.60
CA VAL A 65 -4.04 0.21 -0.83
C VAL A 65 -3.21 1.49 -0.85
N ASP A 66 -1.90 1.39 -0.65
CA ASP A 66 -1.01 2.57 -0.61
C ASP A 66 -0.87 3.25 -1.99
N VAL A 67 -0.75 2.47 -3.07
CA VAL A 67 -0.72 3.02 -4.45
C VAL A 67 -2.05 3.70 -4.80
N LYS A 68 -3.19 3.17 -4.32
CA LYS A 68 -4.50 3.83 -4.48
C LYS A 68 -4.60 5.10 -3.63
N ASN A 69 -4.14 5.06 -2.39
CA ASN A 69 -4.16 6.22 -1.50
C ASN A 69 -3.29 7.36 -2.02
N LYS A 70 -2.12 7.07 -2.60
CA LYS A 70 -1.25 8.09 -3.21
C LYS A 70 -1.94 8.84 -4.35
N LYS A 71 -2.65 8.12 -5.23
CA LYS A 71 -3.42 8.75 -6.32
C LYS A 71 -4.62 9.54 -5.81
N VAL A 72 -5.25 9.11 -4.71
CA VAL A 72 -6.35 9.85 -4.08
C VAL A 72 -5.84 11.15 -3.45
N VAL A 73 -4.68 11.12 -2.77
CA VAL A 73 -4.03 12.32 -2.23
C VAL A 73 -3.62 13.26 -3.37
N GLU A 74 -2.96 12.76 -4.41
CA GLU A 74 -2.59 13.55 -5.59
C GLU A 74 -3.83 14.17 -6.26
N PHE A 75 -4.94 13.43 -6.35
CA PHE A 75 -6.20 13.97 -6.87
C PHE A 75 -6.82 15.04 -5.96
N MET A 76 -6.76 14.86 -4.63
CA MET A 76 -7.22 15.87 -3.66
C MET A 76 -6.36 17.14 -3.70
N GLU A 77 -5.04 17.01 -3.79
CA GLU A 77 -4.09 18.11 -3.93
C GLU A 77 -4.27 18.86 -5.25
N LEU A 78 -4.46 18.15 -6.37
CA LEU A 78 -4.79 18.75 -7.66
C LEU A 78 -6.09 19.55 -7.60
N LYS A 79 -7.12 19.04 -6.91
CA LYS A 79 -8.38 19.77 -6.71
C LYS A 79 -8.22 20.99 -5.81
N GLN A 80 -7.45 20.91 -4.72
CA GLN A 80 -7.17 22.07 -3.87
C GLN A 80 -6.33 23.12 -4.60
N GLY A 81 -5.29 22.73 -5.34
CA GLY A 81 -4.47 23.64 -6.14
C GLY A 81 -5.26 24.34 -7.25
N ASN A 82 -6.26 23.66 -7.82
CA ASN A 82 -7.13 24.24 -8.85
C ASN A 82 -8.31 25.07 -8.29
N MET A 83 -8.57 25.00 -6.97
CA MET A 83 -9.55 25.85 -6.26
C MET A 83 -8.89 26.96 -5.43
N SER A 84 -7.57 26.89 -5.21
CA SER A 84 -6.75 27.95 -4.65
C SER A 84 -6.37 28.97 -5.73
N GLY A 85 -7.38 29.49 -6.43
CA GLY A 85 -7.25 30.83 -6.99
C GLY A 85 -7.09 31.75 -5.79
N ARG A 86 -5.87 32.23 -5.54
CA ARG A 86 -5.60 33.25 -4.53
C ARG A 86 -6.62 34.38 -4.70
N MET A 87 -7.60 34.47 -3.82
CA MET A 87 -8.22 35.75 -3.54
C MET A 87 -7.18 36.54 -2.74
N GLU A 88 -6.24 37.16 -3.47
CA GLU A 88 -5.53 38.32 -2.95
C GLU A 88 -6.59 39.40 -2.79
N ILE A 89 -7.12 39.50 -1.57
CA ILE A 89 -7.98 40.62 -1.16
C ILE A 89 -7.04 41.82 -1.09
N GLU A 90 -6.77 42.46 -2.24
CA GLU A 90 -6.20 43.80 -2.22
C GLU A 90 -7.27 44.73 -1.69
N THR A 91 -7.16 45.14 -0.43
CA THR A 91 -7.97 46.21 0.13
C THR A 91 -7.50 47.52 -0.48
N PRO A 92 -8.24 48.17 -1.39
CA PRO A 92 -7.83 49.46 -1.91
C PRO A 92 -8.11 50.51 -0.83
N ALA A 93 -7.21 51.48 -0.67
CA ALA A 93 -7.33 52.57 0.30
C ALA A 93 -8.58 53.48 0.10
N ASN A 94 -9.42 53.16 -0.87
CA ASN A 94 -10.55 53.95 -1.37
C ASN A 94 -11.88 53.16 -1.40
N GLY A 95 -11.98 52.04 -0.67
CA GLY A 95 -13.27 51.47 -0.26
C GLY A 95 -14.20 50.96 -1.38
N SER A 96 -13.69 50.67 -2.57
CA SER A 96 -14.47 50.09 -3.66
C SER A 96 -13.95 48.70 -4.02
N VAL A 97 -14.80 47.68 -3.86
CA VAL A 97 -14.51 46.30 -4.27
C VAL A 97 -14.83 46.18 -5.77
N ILE A 98 -13.83 45.85 -6.59
CA ILE A 98 -14.04 45.53 -8.01
C ILE A 98 -13.54 44.11 -8.26
N THR A 99 -14.47 43.20 -8.55
CA THR A 99 -14.17 41.86 -9.06
C THR A 99 -14.19 41.94 -10.59
N ARG A 100 -13.07 41.68 -11.27
CA ARG A 100 -13.05 41.50 -12.73
C ARG A 100 -12.87 40.02 -13.10
N GLN A 101 -13.55 39.66 -14.18
CA GLN A 101 -13.62 38.34 -14.80
C GLN A 101 -12.34 38.01 -15.58
#